data_AF-A0A180F0H7-F1
#
_entry.id   AF-A0A180F0H7-F1
#
_cell.length_a   1.000
_cell.length_b   1.000
_cell.length_c   1.000
_cell.angle_alpha   90.00
_cell.angle_beta   90.00
_cell.angle_gamma   90.00
#
_symmetry.space_group_name_H-M   'P 1'
#
loop_
_entity.id
_entity.type
_entity.pdbx_description
1 polymer ?
#
loop_
_entity_poly.entity_id
_entity_poly.type
_entity_poly.pdbx_seq_one_letter_code
_entity_poly.pdbx_strand_id
1 'polypeptide(L)' 'MAKETFKDVLGKYFIDLSKLAFAALVLGGLIVIFQNDESVDGAFYMLLVGVVASVLFVYVAKLLIKK' A
#
# COMPACT_ATOMS: atom_id res chain seq x y z
N MET A 1 -10.67 20.77 21.72
CA MET A 1 -10.01 19.84 20.77
C MET A 1 -10.50 18.43 21.08
N ALA A 2 -11.15 17.75 20.13
CA ALA A 2 -11.55 16.36 20.33
C ALA A 2 -10.30 15.50 20.53
N LYS A 3 -10.24 14.71 21.60
CA LYS A 3 -9.09 13.85 21.92
C LYS A 3 -9.10 12.69 20.92
N GLU A 4 -8.14 12.67 20.00
CA GLU A 4 -7.98 11.56 19.07
C GLU A 4 -7.73 10.27 19.87
N THR A 5 -8.49 9.23 19.55
CA THR A 5 -8.31 7.95 20.22
C THR A 5 -7.10 7.23 19.66
N PHE A 6 -6.49 6.30 20.41
CA PHE A 6 -5.38 5.49 19.92
C PHE A 6 -5.72 4.76 18.60
N LYS A 7 -6.98 4.36 18.43
CA LYS A 7 -7.49 3.75 17.20
C LYS A 7 -7.46 4.71 16.01
N ASP A 8 -7.77 5.99 16.21
CA ASP A 8 -7.72 7.01 15.15
C ASP A 8 -6.28 7.25 14.68
N VAL A 9 -5.33 7.33 15.63
CA VAL A 9 -3.90 7.49 15.32
C VAL A 9 -3.37 6.29 14.54
N LEU A 10 -3.68 5.08 15.00
CA LEU A 10 -3.26 3.85 14.34
C LEU A 10 -3.89 3.72 12.94
N GLY A 11 -5.16 4.09 12.81
CA GLY A 11 -5.86 4.12 11.53
C GLY A 11 -5.20 5.06 10.51
N LYS A 12 -4.85 6.29 10.93
CA LYS A 12 -4.11 7.24 10.09
C LYS A 12 -2.74 6.69 9.67
N TYR A 13 -2.02 6.05 10.59
CA TYR A 13 -0.75 5.40 10.29
C TYR A 13 -0.89 4.32 9.21
N PHE A 14 -1.93 3.48 9.27
CA PHE A 14 -2.20 2.48 8.22
C PHE A 14 -2.58 3.10 6.87
N ILE A 15 -3.24 4.27 6.85
CA ILE A 15 -3.46 5.03 5.62
C ILE A 15 -2.12 5.49 5.02
N ASP A 16 -1.22 6.01 5.83
CA ASP A 16 0.09 6.47 5.33
C ASP A 16 0.97 5.30 4.87
N LEU A 17 0.90 4.16 5.57
CA LEU A 17 1.51 2.90 5.08
C LEU A 17 0.93 2.45 3.74
N SER A 18 -0.39 2.57 3.52
CA SER A 18 -0.98 2.26 2.22
C SER A 18 -0.44 3.13 1.10
N LYS A 19 -0.28 4.44 1.35
CA LYS A 19 0.28 5.37 0.35
C LYS A 19 1.74 5.03 0.07
N LEU A 20 2.52 4.71 1.11
CA LEU A 20 3.91 4.30 0.99
C LEU A 20 4.06 3.00 0.18
N ALA A 21 3.22 2.00 0.46
CA ALA A 21 3.19 0.75 -0.28
C ALA A 21 2.82 0.95 -1.75
N PHE A 22 1.85 1.81 -2.04
CA PHE A 22 1.50 2.17 -3.42
C PHE A 22 2.64 2.90 -4.14
N ALA A 23 3.30 3.84 -3.47
CA ALA A 23 4.45 4.54 -4.05
C ALA A 23 5.61 3.57 -4.35
N ALA A 24 5.90 2.64 -3.45
CA ALA A 24 6.89 1.59 -3.65
C ALA A 24 6.52 0.67 -4.82
N LEU A 25 5.25 0.32 -4.99
CA LEU A 25 4.75 -0.45 -6.13
C LEU A 25 4.97 0.29 -7.45
N VAL A 26 4.59 1.56 -7.53
CA VAL A 26 4.79 2.38 -8.74
C VAL A 26 6.27 2.50 -9.09
N LEU A 27 7.13 2.79 -8.10
CA LEU A 27 8.58 2.89 -8.33
C LEU A 27 9.20 1.54 -8.72
N GLY A 28 8.79 0.45 -8.07
CA GLY A 28 9.22 -0.91 -8.42
C GLY A 28 8.79 -1.31 -9.83
N GLY A 29 7.55 -1.03 -10.21
CA GLY A 29 7.04 -1.26 -11.56
C GLY A 29 7.74 -0.43 -12.62
N LEU A 30 8.08 0.83 -12.33
CA LEU A 30 8.87 1.67 -13.24
C LEU A 30 10.25 1.08 -13.50
N ILE A 31 10.93 0.56 -12.46
CA ILE A 31 12.25 -0.07 -12.60
C ILE A 31 12.21 -1.23 -13.60
N VAL A 32 11.16 -2.06 -13.57
CA VAL A 32 11.01 -3.18 -14.52
C VAL A 32 10.90 -2.70 -15.97
N ILE A 33 10.19 -1.59 -16.22
CA ILE A 33 10.08 -0.99 -17.57
C ILE A 33 11.47 -0.55 -18.09
N PHE A 34 12.31 0.00 -17.21
CA PHE A 34 13.65 0.46 -17.59
C PHE A 34 14.67 -0.67 -17.73
N GLN A 35 14.44 -1.83 -17.09
CA GLN A 35 15.38 -2.95 -17.12
C GLN A 35 15.26 -3.83 -18.37
N ASN A 36 14.25 -3.63 -19.24
CA ASN A 36 14.00 -4.47 -20.44
C ASN A 36 14.06 -5.98 -20.14
N ASP A 37 13.64 -6.37 -18.94
CA ASP A 37 13.66 -7.76 -18.52
C ASP A 37 12.41 -8.43 -19.12
N GLU A 38 12.60 -9.43 -19.99
CA GLU A 38 11.52 -10.16 -20.70
C GLU A 38 10.68 -11.04 -19.75
N SER A 39 11.00 -11.04 -18.46
CA SER A 39 10.33 -11.78 -17.40
C SER A 39 8.98 -11.15 -17.02
N VAL A 40 8.03 -11.13 -17.97
CA VAL A 40 6.67 -10.57 -17.81
C VAL A 40 5.95 -11.15 -16.59
N ASP A 41 6.19 -12.44 -16.29
CA ASP A 41 5.59 -13.13 -15.17
C ASP A 41 6.00 -12.51 -13.81
N GLY A 42 7.28 -12.22 -13.61
CA GLY A 42 7.79 -11.65 -12.36
C GLY A 42 7.23 -10.26 -12.07
N ALA A 43 7.12 -9.43 -13.11
CA ALA A 43 6.51 -8.10 -13.04
C ALA A 43 5.03 -8.17 -12.62
N PHE A 44 4.29 -9.13 -13.19
CA PHE A 44 2.88 -9.34 -12.89
C PHE A 44 2.66 -9.78 -11.44
N TYR A 45 3.49 -10.68 -10.91
CA TYR A 45 3.43 -11.09 -9.50
C TYR A 45 3.74 -9.92 -8.54
N MET A 46 4.75 -9.10 -8.84
CA MET A 46 5.06 -7.91 -8.02
C MET A 46 3.91 -6.90 -7.99
N LEU A 47 3.27 -6.67 -9.14
CA LEU A 47 2.12 -5.77 -9.25
C LEU A 47 0.95 -6.29 -8.41
N LEU A 48 0.63 -7.60 -8.53
CA LEU A 48 -0.45 -8.23 -7.80
C LEU A 48 -0.24 -8.16 -6.27
N VAL A 49 0.96 -8.50 -5.79
CA VAL A 49 1.32 -8.42 -4.36
C VAL A 49 1.21 -6.98 -3.85
N GLY A 50 1.71 -6.01 -4.60
CA GLY A 50 1.63 -4.61 -4.22
C GLY A 50 0.18 -4.11 -4.11
N VAL A 51 -0.68 -4.44 -5.08
CA VAL A 51 -2.10 -4.05 -5.05
C VAL A 51 -2.80 -4.68 -3.85
N VAL A 52 -2.58 -5.98 -3.60
CA VAL A 52 -3.16 -6.67 -2.43
C VAL A 52 -2.69 -6.02 -1.13
N ALA A 53 -1.40 -5.73 -0.98
CA ALA A 53 -0.86 -5.08 0.21
C ALA A 53 -1.47 -3.68 0.43
N SER A 54 -1.58 -2.86 -0.62
CA SER A 54 -2.23 -1.54 -0.53
C SER A 54 -3.70 -1.66 -0.09
N VAL A 55 -4.46 -2.58 -0.68
CA VAL A 55 -5.87 -2.79 -0.31
C VAL A 55 -6.00 -3.27 1.12
N LEU A 56 -5.13 -4.18 1.59
CA LEU A 56 -5.12 -4.66 2.97
C LEU A 56 -4.85 -3.52 3.95
N PHE A 57 -3.89 -2.64 3.68
CA PHE A 57 -3.60 -1.50 4.55
C PHE A 57 -4.80 -0.53 4.64
N VAL A 58 -5.47 -0.24 3.51
CA VAL A 58 -6.71 0.57 3.53
C VAL A 58 -7.83 -0.12 4.30
N TYR A 59 -7.96 -1.44 4.16
CA TYR A 59 -9.00 -2.20 4.86
C TYR A 59 -8.79 -2.20 6.38
N VAL A 60 -7.55 -2.45 6.84
CA VAL A 60 -7.18 -2.36 8.26
C VAL A 60 -7.37 -0.95 8.79
N ALA A 61 -6.97 0.08 8.04
CA ALA A 61 -7.22 1.46 8.42
C ALA A 61 -8.73 1.75 8.58
N LYS A 62 -9.57 1.29 7.64
CA LYS A 62 -11.02 1.43 7.74
C LYS A 62 -11.60 0.72 8.95
N LEU A 63 -11.14 -0.48 9.29
CA LEU A 63 -11.59 -1.20 10.49
C LEU A 63 -11.21 -0.48 11.79
N LEU A 64 -10.08 0.22 11.80
CA LEU A 64 -9.59 0.93 12.99
C LEU A 64 -10.27 2.30 13.18
N ILE A 65 -10.48 3.05 12.10
CA ILE A 65 -11.11 4.38 12.13
C ILE A 65 -12.64 4.28 12.24
N LYS A 66 -13.23 3.18 11.75
CA LYS A 66 -14.67 2.99 11.82
C LYS A 66 -15.08 2.79 13.29
N LYS A 67 -15.71 3.84 13.81
CA LYS A 67 -16.40 3.89 15.10
C LYS A 67 -17.55 2.92 15.15
#